data_AF-A0A165QTL8-F1
#
_entry.id   AF-A0A165QTL8-F1
#
_cell.length_a   1.000
_cell.length_b   1.000
_cell.length_c   1.000
_cell.angle_alpha   90.00
_cell.angle_beta   90.00
_cell.angle_gamma   90.00
#
_symmetry.space_group_name_H-M   'P 1'
#
loop_
_entity.id
_entity.type
_entity.pdbx_description
1 polymer ?
#
loop_
_entity_poly.entity_id
_entity_poly.type
_entity_poly.pdbx_seq_one_letter_code
_entity_poly.pdbx_strand_id
1 'polypeptide(L)'
;MYKRGAGSSTAETGLLAEGNVNNLQQSHADWPTAKSGRFRTSDRHRRRRPARFQTTCSPTSTMLKSSSASRVARPFRAKLRRSFATVQDTPVRHYGGLKDQDRIFQNAFCRHDHGIKGAMARGDWHRTKDIVLKGDSWIIQTIKDSGLRGRGGAGFPSGLKWSFMNKPGWEKDPRPRYLVVNADEGEPGTCKDREIMRGDPHKLIEGCLIAGRAMNATAAYIYIRGEFYQEASHVQQAITEAYKAGFLGKNACGSGYGFDVYVHRGAGAYICGEETALIESLEGKQGKPRLKPPFPADVGLFGCPTTVSNVETVAVAPTICRRGAPWFAGFGRKRNEGTKLFCISGHVNNPCVVEEEMSIPLKDLVEKHCGGVRGGWDNLLGIVPGGSSVPILPKHMCEEVLMDYDSLKDAQSGLGTGAVIVMDKSTDVVKAIARFSHFYKHESCGQCTPCREGTTWLMNMMDRFVEGRGHQREIDMLLELTKQIEGRTICALGDAAAWPVQGLMRHFRPEVEKRIAAFRAEHGPVLFGGRLQSQTDPTLAVPDNLGGNLPEVGGPTAGK
;
A
#
# COMPACT_ATOMS: atom_id res chain seq x y z
N MET A 1 21.71 6.76 52.29
CA MET A 1 22.65 5.66 52.57
C MET A 1 23.00 5.04 51.22
N TYR A 2 24.18 5.10 50.62
CA TYR A 2 25.56 5.37 51.04
C TYR A 2 26.08 6.70 50.45
N LYS A 3 27.06 7.32 51.14
CA LYS A 3 27.73 8.60 50.83
C LYS A 3 29.25 8.38 50.85
N ARG A 4 29.98 9.29 50.18
CA ARG A 4 31.45 9.59 50.11
C ARG A 4 31.99 9.28 48.69
N GLY A 5 32.45 10.23 47.85
CA GLY A 5 33.15 11.51 48.07
C GLY A 5 34.63 11.22 48.40
N ALA A 6 35.68 11.81 47.84
CA ALA A 6 35.92 12.88 46.86
C ALA A 6 37.40 12.76 46.41
N GLY A 7 37.80 13.47 45.34
CA GLY A 7 39.22 13.55 44.93
C GLY A 7 39.42 14.46 43.72
N SER A 8 39.52 15.76 43.98
CA SER A 8 39.85 16.84 43.03
C SER A 8 41.35 17.00 42.84
N SER A 9 41.79 17.33 41.62
CA SER A 9 42.98 18.19 41.41
C SER A 9 42.76 19.10 40.21
N THR A 10 42.84 20.40 40.50
CA THR A 10 42.73 21.61 39.68
C THR A 10 44.05 22.01 39.03
N ALA A 11 43.99 22.65 37.87
CA ALA A 11 44.77 23.85 37.44
C ALA A 11 44.38 24.15 35.96
N GLU A 12 43.59 25.20 35.67
CA GLU A 12 44.00 26.60 35.37
C GLU A 12 44.93 26.70 34.15
N THR A 13 44.54 27.33 33.04
CA THR A 13 44.38 28.79 32.79
C THR A 13 43.30 29.04 31.71
N GLY A 14 42.31 29.95 31.79
CA GLY A 14 42.36 31.42 31.92
C GLY A 14 42.79 32.08 30.60
N LEU A 15 42.17 33.12 30.00
CA LEU A 15 41.00 33.99 30.25
C LEU A 15 40.93 34.98 29.04
N LEU A 16 39.81 35.72 28.88
CA LEU A 16 39.59 36.94 28.03
C LEU A 16 39.11 36.69 26.57
N ALA A 17 38.11 37.36 26.01
CA ALA A 17 37.40 38.59 26.38
C ALA A 17 35.98 38.65 25.77
N GLU A 18 35.08 39.34 26.47
CA GLU A 18 33.83 39.89 25.95
C GLU A 18 34.09 41.00 24.91
N GLY A 19 33.19 41.17 23.93
CA GLY A 19 33.33 42.20 22.92
C GLY A 19 32.11 42.40 22.03
N ASN A 20 31.16 43.16 22.58
CA ASN A 20 30.31 44.19 21.95
C ASN A 20 29.58 43.97 20.60
N VAL A 21 28.30 44.29 20.68
CA VAL A 21 27.30 44.47 19.63
C VAL A 21 27.38 45.90 19.07
N ASN A 22 27.62 46.06 17.76
CA ASN A 22 26.98 47.02 16.84
C ASN A 22 27.84 47.42 15.62
N ASN A 23 27.14 47.65 14.50
CA ASN A 23 27.46 48.41 13.27
C ASN A 23 28.37 47.80 12.18
N LEU A 24 27.76 47.52 11.02
CA LEU A 24 27.97 48.19 9.71
C LEU A 24 27.17 47.41 8.64
N GLN A 25 26.01 47.89 8.18
CA GLN A 25 25.80 48.77 7.02
C GLN A 25 26.14 48.17 5.63
N GLN A 26 25.06 47.96 4.85
CA GLN A 26 24.90 48.15 3.40
C GLN A 26 25.82 47.45 2.37
N SER A 27 25.22 46.58 1.55
CA SER A 27 25.40 46.61 0.09
C SER A 27 24.17 46.01 -0.64
N HIS A 28 23.63 46.77 -1.59
CA HIS A 28 22.46 46.54 -2.44
C HIS A 28 22.58 45.35 -3.42
N ALA A 29 21.44 44.74 -3.78
CA ALA A 29 21.09 44.46 -5.19
C ALA A 29 19.59 44.11 -5.32
N ASP A 30 18.95 44.78 -6.28
CA ASP A 30 17.51 44.90 -6.51
C ASP A 30 16.84 43.66 -7.14
N TRP A 31 15.58 43.40 -6.77
CA TRP A 31 14.65 42.55 -7.52
C TRP A 31 13.31 43.31 -7.73
N PRO A 32 12.81 43.45 -8.98
CA PRO A 32 11.66 44.30 -9.25
C PRO A 32 10.32 43.62 -8.95
N THR A 33 9.47 44.33 -8.20
CA THR A 33 8.05 44.06 -7.99
C THR A 33 7.21 44.38 -9.23
N ALA A 34 6.45 43.42 -9.74
CA ALA A 34 5.44 43.64 -10.79
C ALA A 34 4.04 43.86 -10.19
N LYS A 35 3.40 44.92 -10.68
CA LYS A 35 2.13 45.49 -10.24
C LYS A 35 0.90 44.67 -10.61
N SER A 36 -0.10 44.79 -9.75
CA SER A 36 -1.52 44.45 -9.91
C SER A 36 -2.15 45.05 -11.17
N GLY A 37 -2.89 44.23 -11.92
CA GLY A 37 -3.82 44.66 -12.97
C GLY A 37 -5.19 43.99 -12.80
N ARG A 38 -6.21 44.79 -12.46
CA ARG A 38 -7.64 44.42 -12.58
C ARG A 38 -8.01 44.37 -14.06
N PHE A 39 -8.77 43.36 -14.49
CA PHE A 39 -9.58 43.48 -15.71
C PHE A 39 -11.00 42.94 -15.52
N ARG A 40 -11.93 43.72 -16.03
CA ARG A 40 -13.39 43.60 -15.97
C ARG A 40 -13.93 42.46 -16.82
N THR A 41 -15.10 42.01 -16.39
CA THR A 41 -16.14 41.25 -17.07
C THR A 41 -16.48 41.75 -18.48
N SER A 42 -16.69 40.83 -19.42
CA SER A 42 -17.71 40.99 -20.46
C SER A 42 -18.28 39.64 -20.93
N ASP A 43 -19.61 39.61 -20.91
CA ASP A 43 -20.50 38.63 -21.50
C ASP A 43 -20.36 38.58 -23.02
N ARG A 44 -20.44 37.38 -23.62
CA ARG A 44 -21.10 37.19 -24.93
C ARG A 44 -21.35 35.72 -25.27
N HIS A 45 -22.64 35.40 -25.33
CA HIS A 45 -23.23 34.24 -25.98
C HIS A 45 -22.69 33.99 -27.41
N ARG A 46 -22.35 32.73 -27.73
CA ARG A 46 -22.94 32.02 -28.87
C ARG A 46 -22.65 30.51 -28.85
N ARG A 47 -23.72 29.73 -28.76
CA ARG A 47 -23.76 28.27 -28.95
C ARG A 47 -23.44 27.93 -30.42
N ARG A 48 -22.56 26.95 -30.65
CA ARG A 48 -22.50 26.17 -31.90
C ARG A 48 -22.43 24.68 -31.55
N ARG A 49 -23.41 23.92 -32.03
CA ARG A 49 -23.52 22.45 -31.94
C ARG A 49 -22.58 21.78 -32.96
N PRO A 50 -22.04 20.58 -32.70
CA PRO A 50 -21.51 19.72 -33.75
C PRO A 50 -22.58 18.77 -34.29
N ALA A 51 -22.55 18.55 -35.61
CA ALA A 51 -23.49 17.73 -36.36
C ALA A 51 -23.25 16.23 -36.18
N ARG A 52 -24.34 15.47 -36.08
CA ARG A 52 -24.39 14.00 -36.13
C ARG A 52 -24.22 13.52 -37.58
N PHE A 53 -23.35 12.53 -37.79
CA PHE A 53 -23.38 11.67 -38.97
C PHE A 53 -24.15 10.39 -38.64
N GLN A 54 -25.21 10.11 -39.39
CA GLN A 54 -25.92 8.83 -39.45
C GLN A 54 -25.63 8.20 -40.82
N THR A 55 -25.21 6.95 -40.83
CA THR A 55 -25.11 6.12 -42.04
C THR A 55 -26.24 5.09 -42.01
N THR A 56 -27.13 5.16 -43.00
CA THR A 56 -28.23 4.24 -43.25
C THR A 56 -27.86 3.28 -44.39
N CYS A 57 -28.07 1.98 -44.17
CA CYS A 57 -28.05 0.95 -45.20
C CYS A 57 -29.36 0.93 -46.01
N SER A 58 -29.26 0.61 -47.31
CA SER A 58 -30.31 -0.11 -48.07
C SER A 58 -29.75 -0.70 -49.37
N PRO A 59 -30.38 -1.76 -49.93
CA PRO A 59 -29.73 -2.77 -50.74
C PRO A 59 -30.04 -2.66 -52.25
N THR A 60 -29.21 -3.26 -53.10
CA THR A 60 -29.51 -3.47 -54.52
C THR A 60 -29.47 -4.97 -54.86
N SER A 61 -30.55 -5.37 -55.54
CA SER A 61 -30.84 -6.69 -56.09
C SER A 61 -30.28 -6.81 -57.50
N THR A 62 -29.71 -7.96 -57.84
CA THR A 62 -29.48 -8.33 -59.25
C THR A 62 -29.74 -9.81 -59.45
N MET A 63 -30.77 -10.10 -60.26
CA MET A 63 -31.07 -11.44 -60.80
C MET A 63 -30.07 -11.82 -61.89
N LEU A 64 -29.71 -13.09 -62.00
CA LEU A 64 -29.27 -13.72 -63.25
C LEU A 64 -29.73 -15.18 -63.32
N LYS A 65 -30.18 -15.56 -64.52
CA LYS A 65 -30.90 -16.78 -64.90
C LYS A 65 -29.95 -17.96 -65.21
N SER A 66 -30.60 -19.12 -65.20
CA SER A 66 -30.17 -20.51 -65.38
C SER A 66 -29.32 -20.88 -66.61
N SER A 67 -28.46 -21.89 -66.43
CA SER A 67 -28.10 -22.87 -67.47
C SER A 67 -27.94 -24.28 -66.87
N SER A 68 -28.08 -25.28 -67.74
CA SER A 68 -28.56 -26.65 -67.49
C SER A 68 -27.48 -27.73 -67.27
N ALA A 69 -27.75 -28.58 -66.28
CA ALA A 69 -27.51 -30.03 -66.11
C ALA A 69 -26.31 -30.77 -66.77
N SER A 70 -25.58 -31.53 -65.92
CA SER A 70 -25.35 -32.98 -66.14
C SER A 70 -25.08 -33.71 -64.81
N ARG A 71 -25.47 -35.00 -64.77
CA ARG A 71 -25.69 -35.85 -63.59
C ARG A 71 -24.39 -36.44 -63.01
N VAL A 72 -24.27 -36.43 -61.68
CA VAL A 72 -23.43 -37.39 -60.93
C VAL A 72 -24.18 -37.88 -59.68
N ALA A 73 -24.06 -39.17 -59.42
CA ALA A 73 -24.81 -39.94 -58.44
C ALA A 73 -24.69 -39.41 -56.99
N ARG A 74 -25.80 -39.49 -56.24
CA ARG A 74 -25.87 -39.18 -54.81
C ARG A 74 -25.23 -40.30 -53.98
N PRO A 75 -24.19 -40.05 -53.16
CA PRO A 75 -23.94 -40.90 -52.01
C PRO A 75 -24.87 -40.46 -50.86
N PHE A 76 -25.25 -41.44 -50.04
CA PHE A 76 -26.07 -41.28 -48.84
C PHE A 76 -25.57 -40.12 -47.97
N ARG A 77 -26.39 -39.08 -47.79
CA ARG A 77 -26.11 -37.99 -46.87
C ARG A 77 -26.43 -38.48 -45.45
N ALA A 78 -25.42 -38.99 -44.75
CA ALA A 78 -25.50 -39.16 -43.31
C ALA A 78 -25.88 -37.80 -42.70
N LYS A 79 -26.94 -37.76 -41.89
CA LYS A 79 -27.32 -36.59 -41.10
C LYS A 79 -26.18 -36.31 -40.12
N LEU A 80 -25.23 -35.47 -40.52
CA LEU A 80 -24.37 -34.75 -39.59
C LEU A 80 -25.29 -33.83 -38.78
N ARG A 81 -25.79 -34.36 -37.66
CA ARG A 81 -26.20 -33.53 -36.54
C ARG A 81 -24.98 -32.69 -36.20
N ARG A 82 -25.03 -31.38 -36.52
CA ARG A 82 -24.14 -30.42 -35.87
C ARG A 82 -24.44 -30.54 -34.38
N SER A 83 -23.56 -31.21 -33.64
CA SER A 83 -23.58 -31.08 -32.19
C SER A 83 -23.28 -29.62 -31.90
N PHE A 84 -24.09 -29.00 -31.05
CA PHE A 84 -23.68 -27.76 -30.42
C PHE A 84 -22.27 -27.98 -29.86
N ALA A 85 -21.33 -27.11 -30.20
CA ALA A 85 -20.03 -27.11 -29.54
C ALA A 85 -20.34 -26.98 -28.05
N THR A 86 -20.14 -28.06 -27.29
CA THR A 86 -20.11 -27.99 -25.85
C THR A 86 -19.04 -26.96 -25.53
N VAL A 87 -19.45 -25.81 -25.00
CA VAL A 87 -18.53 -24.91 -24.30
C VAL A 87 -17.91 -25.81 -23.25
N GLN A 88 -16.69 -26.26 -23.47
CA GLN A 88 -15.94 -26.91 -22.41
C GLN A 88 -15.80 -25.82 -21.35
N ASP A 89 -16.40 -26.06 -20.18
CA ASP A 89 -16.15 -25.21 -19.02
C ASP A 89 -14.63 -25.08 -18.89
N THR A 90 -14.16 -23.83 -18.82
CA THR A 90 -12.73 -23.57 -18.65
C THR A 90 -12.29 -24.34 -17.40
N PRO A 91 -11.24 -25.17 -17.47
CA PRO A 91 -10.83 -25.98 -16.31
C PRO A 91 -10.68 -25.08 -15.09
N VAL A 92 -11.40 -25.43 -14.02
CA VAL A 92 -11.37 -24.66 -12.77
C VAL A 92 -9.96 -24.77 -12.21
N ARG A 93 -9.19 -23.70 -12.36
CA ARG A 93 -7.84 -23.63 -11.80
C ARG A 93 -7.97 -23.42 -10.29
N HIS A 94 -7.43 -24.35 -9.52
CA HIS A 94 -7.19 -24.17 -8.10
C HIS A 94 -5.87 -23.43 -7.91
N TYR A 95 -5.86 -22.44 -7.01
CA TYR A 95 -4.68 -21.61 -6.70
C TYR A 95 -4.12 -21.97 -5.32
N GLY A 96 -2.82 -21.72 -5.13
CA GLY A 96 -2.04 -22.10 -3.96
C GLY A 96 -1.25 -23.41 -4.18
N GLY A 97 -0.41 -23.76 -3.21
CA GLY A 97 0.46 -24.94 -3.33
C GLY A 97 1.75 -24.64 -4.08
N LEU A 98 2.29 -23.45 -3.89
CA LEU A 98 3.56 -23.00 -4.41
C LEU A 98 4.67 -23.96 -3.94
N LYS A 99 5.32 -24.60 -4.90
CA LYS A 99 6.43 -25.51 -4.64
C LYS A 99 7.62 -24.72 -4.10
N ASP A 100 8.42 -25.35 -3.25
CA ASP A 100 9.58 -24.67 -2.65
C ASP A 100 10.59 -24.13 -3.67
N GLN A 101 10.77 -24.84 -4.79
CA GLN A 101 11.60 -24.38 -5.90
C GLN A 101 11.05 -23.15 -6.64
N ASP A 102 9.76 -22.86 -6.48
CA ASP A 102 9.08 -21.71 -7.09
C ASP A 102 9.03 -20.50 -6.15
N ARG A 103 9.38 -20.67 -4.86
CA ARG A 103 9.56 -19.57 -3.91
C ARG A 103 10.77 -18.73 -4.32
N ILE A 104 10.57 -17.42 -4.43
CA ILE A 104 11.62 -16.45 -4.77
C ILE A 104 12.49 -16.16 -3.54
N PHE A 105 11.88 -16.09 -2.35
CA PHE A 105 12.53 -15.73 -1.09
C PHE A 105 12.90 -16.98 -0.29
N GLN A 106 13.92 -17.68 -0.78
CA GLN A 106 14.36 -18.97 -0.25
C GLN A 106 14.94 -18.91 1.16
N ASN A 107 15.44 -17.76 1.61
CA ASN A 107 15.99 -17.58 2.95
C ASN A 107 15.21 -16.54 3.78
N ALA A 108 13.92 -16.35 3.49
CA ALA A 108 13.06 -15.48 4.29
C ALA A 108 13.10 -15.86 5.78
N PHE A 109 13.15 -17.15 6.10
CA PHE A 109 13.22 -17.66 7.48
C PHE A 109 14.62 -17.62 8.12
N CYS A 110 15.63 -17.03 7.48
CA CYS A 110 16.99 -16.89 8.00
C CYS A 110 17.66 -18.23 8.41
N ARG A 111 17.37 -19.32 7.70
CA ARG A 111 17.93 -20.65 7.99
C ARG A 111 19.32 -20.87 7.38
N HIS A 112 19.64 -20.09 6.36
CA HIS A 112 20.89 -20.16 5.61
C HIS A 112 21.67 -18.84 5.75
N ASP A 113 22.94 -18.87 5.32
CA ASP A 113 23.81 -17.69 5.31
C ASP A 113 23.18 -16.54 4.49
N HIS A 114 23.02 -15.38 5.12
CA HIS A 114 22.48 -14.17 4.49
C HIS A 114 23.56 -13.36 3.75
N GLY A 115 24.85 -13.65 3.98
CA GLY A 115 25.97 -13.01 3.31
C GLY A 115 26.14 -13.46 1.85
N ILE A 116 27.10 -12.85 1.16
CA ILE A 116 27.29 -12.99 -0.29
C ILE A 116 27.50 -14.43 -0.74
N LYS A 117 28.21 -15.26 0.06
CA LYS A 117 28.46 -16.66 -0.28
C LYS A 117 27.17 -17.47 -0.31
N GLY A 118 26.35 -17.35 0.75
CA GLY A 118 25.02 -17.95 0.79
C GLY A 118 24.11 -17.45 -0.33
N ALA A 119 24.12 -16.14 -0.59
CA ALA A 119 23.30 -15.53 -1.64
C ALA A 119 23.65 -16.09 -3.03
N MET A 120 24.94 -16.16 -3.38
CA MET A 120 25.39 -16.72 -4.65
C MET A 120 25.05 -18.21 -4.79
N ALA A 121 25.11 -18.98 -3.69
CA ALA A 121 24.69 -20.38 -3.69
C ALA A 121 23.18 -20.55 -4.00
N ARG A 122 22.35 -19.56 -3.65
CA ARG A 122 20.92 -19.50 -4.00
C ARG A 122 20.64 -18.92 -5.39
N GLY A 123 21.68 -18.53 -6.13
CA GLY A 123 21.57 -17.97 -7.48
C GLY A 123 21.35 -16.45 -7.51
N ASP A 124 21.54 -15.73 -6.40
CA ASP A 124 21.63 -14.28 -6.44
C ASP A 124 22.94 -13.85 -7.11
N TRP A 125 22.90 -12.70 -7.79
CA TRP A 125 23.99 -12.22 -8.65
C TRP A 125 24.32 -13.11 -9.86
N HIS A 126 23.49 -14.14 -10.14
CA HIS A 126 23.70 -15.01 -11.29
C HIS A 126 23.36 -14.28 -12.59
N ARG A 127 24.37 -14.13 -13.46
CA ARG A 127 24.24 -13.52 -14.80
C ARG A 127 23.62 -12.11 -14.78
N THR A 128 23.77 -11.38 -13.68
CA THR A 128 23.25 -10.01 -13.53
C THR A 128 23.84 -9.08 -14.59
N LYS A 129 25.13 -9.28 -14.95
CA LYS A 129 25.78 -8.57 -16.06
C LYS A 129 25.00 -8.71 -17.37
N ASP A 130 24.60 -9.92 -17.73
CA ASP A 130 23.86 -10.19 -18.96
C ASP A 130 22.50 -9.47 -18.94
N ILE A 131 21.81 -9.47 -17.80
CA ILE A 131 20.52 -8.77 -17.63
C ILE A 131 20.71 -7.26 -17.80
N VAL A 132 21.74 -6.68 -17.18
CA VAL A 132 22.07 -5.26 -17.30
C VAL A 132 22.38 -4.87 -18.75
N LEU A 133 23.09 -5.73 -19.48
CA LEU A 133 23.48 -5.52 -20.88
C LEU A 133 22.31 -5.66 -21.87
N LYS A 134 21.23 -6.39 -21.53
CA LYS A 134 20.00 -6.43 -22.35
C LYS A 134 19.30 -5.08 -22.43
N GLY A 135 19.57 -4.18 -21.49
CA GLY A 135 19.12 -2.79 -21.50
C GLY A 135 17.76 -2.53 -20.86
N ASP A 136 17.47 -1.25 -20.61
CA ASP A 136 16.29 -0.78 -19.88
C ASP A 136 14.97 -1.19 -20.54
N SER A 137 14.84 -1.00 -21.85
CA SER A 137 13.63 -1.35 -22.59
C SER A 137 13.26 -2.82 -22.44
N TRP A 138 14.25 -3.72 -22.49
CA TRP A 138 14.03 -5.16 -22.30
C TRP A 138 13.60 -5.49 -20.87
N ILE A 139 14.24 -4.88 -19.86
CA ILE A 139 13.89 -5.11 -18.46
C ILE A 139 12.46 -4.61 -18.18
N ILE A 140 12.13 -3.38 -18.59
CA ILE A 140 10.79 -2.81 -18.44
C ILE A 140 9.74 -3.72 -19.09
N GLN A 141 9.98 -4.16 -20.33
CA GLN A 141 9.02 -5.00 -21.04
C GLN A 141 8.86 -6.36 -20.35
N THR A 142 9.95 -6.98 -19.91
CA THR A 142 9.91 -8.24 -19.16
C THR A 142 9.07 -8.11 -17.88
N ILE A 143 9.22 -7.01 -17.14
CA ILE A 143 8.42 -6.78 -15.93
C ILE A 143 6.95 -6.45 -16.27
N LYS A 144 6.67 -5.73 -17.37
CA LYS A 144 5.28 -5.54 -17.85
C LYS A 144 4.62 -6.87 -18.21
N ASP A 145 5.32 -7.70 -18.98
CA ASP A 145 4.84 -9.01 -19.45
C ASP A 145 4.66 -9.99 -18.29
N SER A 146 5.41 -9.83 -17.19
CA SER A 146 5.24 -10.66 -15.99
C SER A 146 3.94 -10.39 -15.24
N GLY A 147 3.26 -9.27 -15.51
CA GLY A 147 2.06 -8.85 -14.76
C GLY A 147 2.35 -8.36 -13.34
N LEU A 148 3.62 -8.15 -12.95
CA LEU A 148 3.98 -7.70 -11.62
C LEU A 148 3.26 -6.39 -11.22
N ARG A 149 2.57 -6.44 -10.09
CA ARG A 149 1.92 -5.31 -9.43
C ARG A 149 2.64 -4.93 -8.14
N GLY A 150 2.61 -3.65 -7.78
CA GLY A 150 3.30 -3.10 -6.61
C GLY A 150 2.88 -3.79 -5.31
N ARG A 151 3.87 -4.24 -4.54
CA ARG A 151 3.69 -5.07 -3.33
C ARG A 151 3.60 -4.27 -2.03
N GLY A 152 3.56 -2.94 -2.13
CA GLY A 152 3.48 -2.00 -1.00
C GLY A 152 2.08 -1.44 -0.73
N GLY A 153 1.00 -2.14 -1.04
CA GLY A 153 -0.37 -1.65 -0.76
C GLY A 153 -1.18 -1.30 -2.00
N ALA A 154 -0.69 -0.35 -2.81
CA ALA A 154 -1.47 0.24 -3.91
C ALA A 154 -1.72 -0.70 -5.11
N GLY A 155 -0.92 -1.77 -5.28
CA GLY A 155 -1.11 -2.72 -6.38
C GLY A 155 -0.95 -2.12 -7.78
N PHE A 156 -0.23 -1.01 -7.94
CA PHE A 156 -0.01 -0.37 -9.26
C PHE A 156 0.91 -1.23 -10.15
N PRO A 157 0.66 -1.41 -11.45
CA PRO A 157 1.51 -2.22 -12.33
C PRO A 157 2.98 -1.72 -12.37
N SER A 158 3.92 -2.52 -11.86
CA SER A 158 5.29 -2.06 -11.58
C SER A 158 6.08 -1.75 -12.85
N GLY A 159 5.96 -2.60 -13.89
CA GLY A 159 6.65 -2.33 -15.17
C GLY A 159 6.14 -1.07 -15.86
N LEU A 160 4.84 -0.75 -15.71
CA LEU A 160 4.30 0.53 -16.18
C LEU A 160 4.86 1.70 -15.36
N LYS A 161 4.92 1.56 -14.04
CA LYS A 161 5.46 2.60 -13.14
C LYS A 161 6.90 2.95 -13.53
N TRP A 162 7.74 1.94 -13.74
CA TRP A 162 9.15 2.13 -14.11
C TRP A 162 9.30 2.80 -15.47
N SER A 163 8.39 2.54 -16.41
CA SER A 163 8.44 3.17 -17.73
C SER A 163 8.20 4.69 -17.72
N PHE A 164 7.62 5.25 -16.64
CA PHE A 164 7.47 6.70 -16.51
C PHE A 164 8.81 7.44 -16.35
N MET A 165 9.85 6.75 -15.90
CA MET A 165 11.20 7.32 -15.79
C MET A 165 11.83 7.54 -17.17
N ASN A 166 11.54 6.68 -18.15
CA ASN A 166 12.11 6.75 -19.50
C ASN A 166 11.11 7.39 -20.49
N LYS A 167 10.49 8.51 -20.11
CA LYS A 167 9.59 9.27 -21.00
C LYS A 167 10.33 9.76 -22.25
N PRO A 168 9.67 9.97 -23.41
CA PRO A 168 10.35 10.46 -24.61
C PRO A 168 11.18 11.73 -24.34
N GLY A 169 12.47 11.70 -24.70
CA GLY A 169 13.41 12.80 -24.48
C GLY A 169 14.04 12.84 -23.08
N TRP A 170 13.88 11.79 -22.27
CA TRP A 170 14.52 11.66 -20.96
C TRP A 170 16.05 11.78 -21.05
N GLU A 171 16.66 11.39 -22.17
CA GLU A 171 18.10 11.46 -22.42
C GLU A 171 18.62 12.90 -22.45
N LYS A 172 17.74 13.87 -22.73
CA LYS A 172 18.07 15.30 -22.78
C LYS A 172 18.04 15.96 -21.40
N ASP A 173 17.47 15.29 -20.41
CA ASP A 173 17.43 15.77 -19.03
C ASP A 173 18.76 15.45 -18.33
N PRO A 174 19.58 16.45 -17.99
CA PRO A 174 20.89 16.23 -17.38
C PRO A 174 20.81 15.80 -15.92
N ARG A 175 19.63 15.86 -15.30
CA ARG A 175 19.46 15.51 -13.88
C ARG A 175 19.74 14.01 -13.68
N PRO A 176 20.46 13.63 -12.62
CA PRO A 176 20.59 12.23 -12.24
C PRO A 176 19.20 11.64 -11.95
N ARG A 177 19.07 10.34 -12.10
CA ARG A 177 17.81 9.62 -11.83
C ARG A 177 18.00 8.76 -10.61
N TYR A 178 16.98 8.68 -9.77
CA TYR A 178 17.05 7.92 -8.53
C TYR A 178 15.99 6.83 -8.44
N LEU A 179 16.40 5.69 -7.92
CA LEU A 179 15.49 4.70 -7.35
C LEU A 179 15.43 4.95 -5.85
N VAL A 180 14.24 5.00 -5.29
CA VAL A 180 14.06 5.00 -3.84
C VAL A 180 13.33 3.71 -3.47
N VAL A 181 13.95 2.89 -2.64
CA VAL A 181 13.34 1.68 -2.11
C VAL A 181 12.64 2.03 -0.81
N ASN A 182 11.33 1.79 -0.78
CA ASN A 182 10.53 1.92 0.42
C ASN A 182 10.65 0.65 1.27
N ALA A 183 11.51 0.72 2.27
CA ALA A 183 11.68 -0.27 3.34
C ALA A 183 11.19 0.27 4.69
N ASP A 184 10.28 1.27 4.67
CA ASP A 184 9.61 1.78 5.86
C ASP A 184 8.35 0.95 6.13
N GLU A 185 8.57 -0.24 6.71
CA GLU A 185 7.50 -1.18 7.04
C GLU A 185 6.83 -0.81 8.35
N GLY A 186 6.05 0.28 8.34
CA GLY A 186 5.29 0.77 9.50
C GLY A 186 3.85 0.28 9.58
N GLU A 187 3.33 -0.39 8.54
CA GLU A 187 1.92 -0.83 8.52
C GLU A 187 1.67 -1.95 9.56
N PRO A 188 0.67 -1.79 10.45
CA PRO A 188 0.31 -2.84 11.40
C PRO A 188 -0.08 -4.15 10.72
N GLY A 189 0.53 -5.25 11.20
CA GLY A 189 0.37 -6.59 10.65
C GLY A 189 1.41 -6.97 9.59
N THR A 190 2.20 -6.01 9.10
CA THR A 190 3.14 -6.23 8.00
C THR A 190 4.56 -6.46 8.53
N CYS A 191 5.18 -7.56 8.12
CA CYS A 191 6.55 -7.91 8.51
C CYS A 191 7.34 -8.63 7.38
N LYS A 192 6.90 -8.51 6.13
CA LYS A 192 7.47 -9.17 4.95
C LYS A 192 8.78 -8.55 4.48
N ASP A 193 8.88 -7.23 4.53
CA ASP A 193 10.04 -6.48 4.06
C ASP A 193 11.18 -6.66 5.06
N ARG A 194 10.85 -6.75 6.35
CA ARG A 194 11.77 -7.17 7.39
C ARG A 194 12.47 -8.48 7.05
N GLU A 195 11.71 -9.53 6.67
CA GLU A 195 12.27 -10.85 6.34
C GLU A 195 13.27 -10.79 5.18
N ILE A 196 12.95 -10.00 4.14
CA ILE A 196 13.86 -9.82 2.99
C ILE A 196 15.15 -9.14 3.43
N MET A 197 15.07 -8.07 4.22
CA MET A 197 16.25 -7.32 4.65
C MET A 197 17.17 -8.12 5.57
N ARG A 198 16.63 -8.97 6.45
CA ARG A 198 17.47 -9.77 7.36
C ARG A 198 17.96 -11.08 6.75
N GLY A 199 17.15 -11.73 5.91
CA GLY A 199 17.39 -13.09 5.42
C GLY A 199 17.99 -13.15 4.01
N ASP A 200 17.55 -12.28 3.10
CA ASP A 200 17.99 -12.23 1.70
C ASP A 200 18.36 -10.79 1.23
N PRO A 201 19.23 -10.04 1.96
CA PRO A 201 19.54 -8.65 1.63
C PRO A 201 20.20 -8.50 0.24
N HIS A 202 21.01 -9.48 -0.20
CA HIS A 202 21.61 -9.46 -1.54
C HIS A 202 20.58 -9.51 -2.67
N LYS A 203 19.45 -10.18 -2.48
CA LYS A 203 18.37 -10.22 -3.48
C LYS A 203 17.73 -8.85 -3.66
N LEU A 204 17.56 -8.11 -2.57
CA LEU A 204 17.13 -6.71 -2.61
C LEU A 204 18.17 -5.81 -3.32
N ILE A 205 19.45 -5.95 -2.98
CA ILE A 205 20.52 -5.12 -3.56
C ILE A 205 20.68 -5.39 -5.06
N GLU A 206 20.65 -6.66 -5.47
CA GLU A 206 20.60 -7.02 -6.89
C GLU A 206 19.35 -6.44 -7.56
N GLY A 207 18.20 -6.51 -6.88
CA GLY A 207 16.96 -5.87 -7.31
C GLY A 207 17.12 -4.37 -7.54
N CYS A 208 17.84 -3.67 -6.68
CA CYS A 208 18.14 -2.25 -6.84
C CYS A 208 18.91 -1.99 -8.13
N LEU A 209 19.92 -2.81 -8.45
CA LEU A 209 20.69 -2.68 -9.68
C LEU A 209 19.82 -2.94 -10.93
N ILE A 210 19.00 -3.99 -10.92
CA ILE A 210 18.15 -4.33 -12.07
C ILE A 210 17.03 -3.29 -12.28
N ALA A 211 16.31 -2.92 -11.22
CA ALA A 211 15.29 -1.88 -11.29
C ALA A 211 15.91 -0.50 -11.62
N GLY A 212 17.08 -0.21 -11.06
CA GLY A 212 17.87 0.98 -11.36
C GLY A 212 18.24 1.05 -12.84
N ARG A 213 18.80 -0.04 -13.40
CA ARG A 213 19.10 -0.13 -14.83
C ARG A 213 17.86 0.02 -15.70
N ALA A 214 16.72 -0.55 -15.29
CA ALA A 214 15.44 -0.41 -16.00
C ALA A 214 15.01 1.06 -16.13
N MET A 215 15.23 1.86 -15.10
CA MET A 215 14.84 3.27 -15.04
C MET A 215 15.98 4.24 -15.35
N ASN A 216 17.13 3.72 -15.77
CA ASN A 216 18.38 4.47 -15.95
C ASN A 216 18.77 5.31 -14.72
N ALA A 217 18.51 4.78 -13.52
CA ALA A 217 18.82 5.41 -12.25
C ALA A 217 20.31 5.30 -11.92
N THR A 218 20.95 6.42 -11.57
CA THR A 218 22.36 6.49 -11.18
C THR A 218 22.63 5.93 -9.78
N ALA A 219 21.63 5.99 -8.90
CA ALA A 219 21.74 5.47 -7.55
C ALA A 219 20.39 4.96 -7.03
N ALA A 220 20.46 4.03 -6.08
CA ALA A 220 19.35 3.66 -5.23
C ALA A 220 19.55 4.15 -3.79
N TYR A 221 18.48 4.69 -3.20
CA TYR A 221 18.41 4.93 -1.78
C TYR A 221 17.42 3.97 -1.14
N ILE A 222 17.88 3.17 -0.18
CA ILE A 222 17.03 2.27 0.60
C ILE A 222 16.65 2.99 1.90
N TYR A 223 15.40 3.44 1.97
CA TYR A 223 14.87 4.10 3.16
C TYR A 223 14.31 3.04 4.11
N ILE A 224 15.03 2.78 5.20
CA ILE A 224 14.70 1.77 6.21
C ILE A 224 14.11 2.45 7.43
N ARG A 225 13.04 1.90 8.00
CA ARG A 225 12.47 2.43 9.24
C ARG A 225 13.49 2.50 10.38
N GLY A 226 13.31 3.45 11.29
CA GLY A 226 14.30 3.73 12.34
C GLY A 226 14.52 2.58 13.31
N GLU A 227 13.47 1.80 13.58
CA GLU A 227 13.46 0.69 14.54
C GLU A 227 14.22 -0.54 14.03
N PHE A 228 14.37 -0.67 12.72
CA PHE A 228 15.03 -1.78 12.05
C PHE A 228 16.55 -1.60 12.00
N TYR A 229 17.18 -1.53 13.18
CA TYR A 229 18.63 -1.38 13.30
C TYR A 229 19.39 -2.61 12.79
N GLN A 230 18.96 -3.81 13.17
CA GLN A 230 19.62 -5.06 12.77
C GLN A 230 19.50 -5.28 11.25
N GLU A 231 18.30 -5.08 10.71
CA GLU A 231 18.02 -5.19 9.29
C GLU A 231 18.82 -4.17 8.48
N ALA A 232 18.90 -2.92 8.95
CA ALA A 232 19.77 -1.91 8.32
C ALA A 232 21.25 -2.30 8.35
N SER A 233 21.71 -2.92 9.45
CA SER A 233 23.09 -3.43 9.55
C SER A 233 23.35 -4.56 8.55
N HIS A 234 22.43 -5.52 8.40
CA HIS A 234 22.55 -6.61 7.42
C HIS A 234 22.55 -6.10 5.98
N VAL A 235 21.65 -5.15 5.67
CA VAL A 235 21.61 -4.51 4.34
C VAL A 235 22.91 -3.75 4.08
N GLN A 236 23.42 -2.99 5.05
CA GLN A 236 24.68 -2.27 4.91
C GLN A 236 25.88 -3.21 4.72
N GLN A 237 25.92 -4.32 5.46
CA GLN A 237 26.92 -5.36 5.29
C GLN A 237 26.88 -5.93 3.86
N ALA A 238 25.70 -6.33 3.39
CA ALA A 238 25.53 -6.91 2.05
C ALA A 238 25.88 -5.89 0.94
N ILE A 239 25.61 -4.59 1.15
CA ILE A 239 26.06 -3.51 0.26
C ILE A 239 27.60 -3.48 0.22
N THR A 240 28.26 -3.45 1.37
CA THR A 240 29.73 -3.46 1.46
C THR A 240 30.33 -4.70 0.78
N GLU A 241 29.73 -5.88 0.96
CA GLU A 241 30.14 -7.11 0.28
C GLU A 241 29.97 -7.00 -1.25
N ALA A 242 28.85 -6.46 -1.72
CA ALA A 242 28.59 -6.24 -3.15
C ALA A 242 29.57 -5.23 -3.78
N TYR A 243 29.96 -4.16 -3.07
CA TYR A 243 31.01 -3.25 -3.51
C TYR A 243 32.37 -3.94 -3.59
N LYS A 244 32.76 -4.72 -2.58
CA LYS A 244 34.03 -5.47 -2.56
C LYS A 244 34.11 -6.50 -3.69
N ALA A 245 32.99 -7.11 -4.05
CA ALA A 245 32.90 -8.07 -5.15
C ALA A 245 32.80 -7.41 -6.54
N GLY A 246 32.73 -6.08 -6.64
CA GLY A 246 32.57 -5.36 -7.91
C GLY A 246 31.17 -5.50 -8.53
N PHE A 247 30.17 -5.90 -7.73
CA PHE A 247 28.78 -5.97 -8.17
C PHE A 247 28.10 -4.60 -8.23
N LEU A 248 28.59 -3.64 -7.44
CA LEU A 248 28.15 -2.24 -7.41
C LEU A 248 29.31 -1.27 -7.67
N GLY A 249 28.99 0.02 -7.83
CA GLY A 249 29.94 1.10 -8.01
C GLY A 249 30.06 1.55 -9.46
N LYS A 250 31.22 2.10 -9.84
CA LYS A 250 31.46 2.74 -11.16
C LYS A 250 31.22 1.81 -12.36
N ASN A 251 31.34 0.51 -12.17
CA ASN A 251 31.13 -0.49 -13.22
C ASN A 251 30.45 -1.74 -12.63
N ALA A 252 29.17 -1.60 -12.29
CA ALA A 252 28.38 -2.62 -11.63
C ALA A 252 28.38 -3.94 -12.42
N CYS A 253 28.83 -5.02 -11.79
CA CYS A 253 28.98 -6.35 -12.38
C CYS A 253 29.85 -6.38 -13.65
N GLY A 254 30.74 -5.39 -13.86
CA GLY A 254 31.59 -5.30 -15.05
C GLY A 254 30.81 -5.06 -16.35
N SER A 255 29.64 -4.42 -16.27
CA SER A 255 28.71 -4.17 -17.40
C SER A 255 28.94 -2.85 -18.16
N GLY A 256 29.71 -1.92 -17.60
CA GLY A 256 29.85 -0.54 -18.06
C GLY A 256 28.83 0.43 -17.43
N TYR A 257 27.90 -0.07 -16.61
CA TYR A 257 26.89 0.74 -15.92
C TYR A 257 27.36 1.13 -14.51
N GLY A 258 27.40 2.43 -14.22
CA GLY A 258 27.68 2.94 -12.87
C GLY A 258 26.41 2.94 -12.01
N PHE A 259 26.46 2.34 -10.82
CA PHE A 259 25.32 2.29 -9.92
C PHE A 259 25.74 2.19 -8.45
N ASP A 260 25.27 3.14 -7.65
CA ASP A 260 25.52 3.17 -6.21
C ASP A 260 24.26 2.89 -5.39
N VAL A 261 24.44 2.30 -4.21
CA VAL A 261 23.35 2.00 -3.28
C VAL A 261 23.66 2.59 -1.91
N TYR A 262 22.74 3.42 -1.41
CA TYR A 262 22.86 4.12 -0.14
C TYR A 262 21.74 3.69 0.81
N VAL A 263 22.07 3.47 2.08
CA VAL A 263 21.08 3.27 3.13
C VAL A 263 20.76 4.60 3.79
N HIS A 264 19.48 4.88 3.99
CA HIS A 264 18.99 5.99 4.79
C HIS A 264 18.04 5.43 5.85
N ARG A 265 18.17 5.87 7.11
CA ARG A 265 17.30 5.41 8.20
C ARG A 265 16.32 6.50 8.57
N GLY A 266 15.04 6.16 8.64
CA GLY A 266 13.99 6.98 9.23
C GLY A 266 14.04 6.98 10.75
N ALA A 267 12.98 7.49 11.38
CA ALA A 267 12.92 7.67 12.84
C ALA A 267 11.53 7.35 13.43
N GLY A 268 10.88 6.28 12.97
CA GLY A 268 9.63 5.75 13.54
C GLY A 268 8.39 6.59 13.21
N ALA A 269 8.09 6.75 11.92
CA ALA A 269 6.91 7.46 11.46
C ALA A 269 6.29 6.75 10.26
N TYR A 270 5.14 6.10 10.43
CA TYR A 270 4.45 5.35 9.38
C TYR A 270 4.13 6.22 8.15
N ILE A 271 3.84 7.50 8.35
CA ILE A 271 3.60 8.43 7.24
C ILE A 271 4.81 8.57 6.30
N CYS A 272 6.04 8.37 6.79
CA CYS A 272 7.24 8.37 5.94
C CYS A 272 7.28 7.16 4.99
N GLY A 273 6.42 6.15 5.17
CA GLY A 273 6.22 5.07 4.22
C GLY A 273 5.38 5.45 3.01
N GLU A 274 4.74 6.63 3.01
CA GLU A 274 4.07 7.16 1.81
C GLU A 274 5.12 7.65 0.79
N GLU A 275 4.90 7.36 -0.48
CA GLU A 275 5.86 7.63 -1.57
C GLU A 275 6.47 9.04 -1.59
N THR A 276 5.66 10.09 -1.44
CA THR A 276 6.17 11.47 -1.47
C THR A 276 6.67 11.97 -0.12
N ALA A 277 6.09 11.50 0.98
CA ALA A 277 6.59 11.77 2.33
C ALA A 277 7.97 11.14 2.55
N LEU A 278 8.20 9.94 2.01
CA LEU A 278 9.49 9.25 2.04
C LEU A 278 10.56 10.10 1.36
N ILE A 279 10.25 10.64 0.18
CA ILE A 279 11.15 11.55 -0.54
C ILE A 279 11.47 12.79 0.31
N GLU A 280 10.45 13.44 0.89
CA GLU A 280 10.66 14.62 1.74
C GLU A 280 11.50 14.31 3.00
N SER A 281 11.24 13.16 3.65
CA SER A 281 12.03 12.72 4.80
C SER A 281 13.48 12.45 4.42
N LEU A 282 13.71 11.83 3.25
CA LEU A 282 15.06 11.54 2.76
C LEU A 282 15.84 12.82 2.45
N GLU A 283 15.15 13.86 1.97
CA GLU A 283 15.71 15.20 1.76
C GLU A 283 16.05 15.96 3.07
N GLY A 284 15.78 15.37 4.23
CA GLY A 284 16.01 15.97 5.54
C GLY A 284 14.90 16.92 5.99
N LYS A 285 13.77 16.97 5.28
CA LYS A 285 12.58 17.72 5.70
C LYS A 285 11.70 16.83 6.58
N GLN A 286 10.62 17.41 7.11
CA GLN A 286 9.57 16.60 7.76
C GLN A 286 8.91 15.69 6.72
N GLY A 287 8.58 14.45 7.09
CA GLY A 287 7.89 13.47 6.23
C GLY A 287 6.42 13.81 5.97
N LYS A 288 6.18 14.98 5.38
CA LYS A 288 4.87 15.49 5.00
C LYS A 288 4.70 15.31 3.48
N PRO A 289 3.69 14.55 3.02
CA PRO A 289 3.49 14.27 1.60
C PRO A 289 3.43 15.52 0.71
N ARG A 290 3.86 15.37 -0.54
CA ARG A 290 3.69 16.40 -1.59
C ARG A 290 2.34 16.22 -2.27
N LEU A 291 1.70 17.33 -2.64
CA LEU A 291 0.52 17.28 -3.49
C LEU A 291 0.93 16.84 -4.91
N LYS A 292 0.17 15.92 -5.51
CA LYS A 292 0.36 15.47 -6.89
C LYS A 292 -0.67 16.22 -7.77
N PRO A 293 -0.29 16.87 -8.90
CA PRO A 293 1.06 17.03 -9.51
C PRO A 293 1.95 18.11 -8.85
N PRO A 294 3.30 18.09 -9.07
CA PRO A 294 4.04 17.20 -9.98
C PRO A 294 4.26 15.79 -9.41
N PHE A 295 4.35 14.78 -10.29
CA PHE A 295 4.62 13.39 -9.89
C PHE A 295 6.11 13.13 -9.65
N PRO A 296 6.48 12.19 -8.77
CA PRO A 296 7.88 11.88 -8.46
C PRO A 296 8.74 11.50 -9.69
N ALA A 297 8.14 10.84 -10.68
CA ALA A 297 8.82 10.46 -11.91
C ALA A 297 9.30 11.66 -12.75
N ASP A 298 8.81 12.88 -12.46
CA ASP A 298 9.27 14.12 -13.08
C ASP A 298 10.09 14.98 -12.12
N VAL A 299 9.59 15.16 -10.89
CA VAL A 299 10.23 15.95 -9.83
C VAL A 299 10.08 15.20 -8.51
N GLY A 300 11.09 14.41 -8.16
CA GLY A 300 11.16 13.59 -6.95
C GLY A 300 12.28 14.04 -6.02
N LEU A 301 13.15 13.10 -5.66
CA LEU A 301 14.25 13.29 -4.72
C LEU A 301 15.24 14.34 -5.21
N PHE A 302 15.50 15.35 -4.39
CA PHE A 302 16.36 16.50 -4.71
C PHE A 302 15.93 17.22 -6.00
N GLY A 303 14.63 17.20 -6.32
CA GLY A 303 14.09 17.74 -7.56
C GLY A 303 14.42 16.92 -8.81
N CYS A 304 15.01 15.73 -8.65
CA CYS A 304 15.40 14.84 -9.73
C CYS A 304 14.32 13.77 -9.99
N PRO A 305 14.19 13.27 -11.24
CA PRO A 305 13.27 12.18 -11.55
C PRO A 305 13.51 10.98 -10.62
N THR A 306 12.46 10.50 -9.97
CA THR A 306 12.57 9.44 -8.97
C THR A 306 11.36 8.51 -9.01
N THR A 307 11.60 7.22 -8.83
CA THR A 307 10.52 6.25 -8.57
C THR A 307 10.71 5.60 -7.22
N VAL A 308 9.65 5.58 -6.42
CA VAL A 308 9.60 4.82 -5.16
C VAL A 308 9.03 3.43 -5.42
N SER A 309 9.69 2.38 -4.96
CA SER A 309 9.21 0.99 -5.06
C SER A 309 9.42 0.25 -3.74
N ASN A 310 8.44 -0.56 -3.33
CA ASN A 310 8.55 -1.37 -2.11
C ASN A 310 9.63 -2.48 -2.26
N VAL A 311 10.25 -2.87 -1.14
CA VAL A 311 11.30 -3.90 -1.05
C VAL A 311 10.94 -5.16 -1.81
N GLU A 312 9.77 -5.76 -1.54
CA GLU A 312 9.34 -7.00 -2.21
C GLU A 312 9.27 -6.84 -3.74
N THR A 313 8.72 -5.73 -4.24
CA THR A 313 8.64 -5.44 -5.70
C THR A 313 10.02 -5.34 -6.35
N VAL A 314 10.98 -4.71 -5.68
CA VAL A 314 12.34 -4.56 -6.20
C VAL A 314 13.08 -5.89 -6.14
N ALA A 315 12.94 -6.63 -5.04
CA ALA A 315 13.67 -7.87 -4.78
C ALA A 315 13.20 -9.05 -5.67
N VAL A 316 11.94 -9.08 -6.13
CA VAL A 316 11.49 -10.13 -7.08
C VAL A 316 12.02 -9.92 -8.51
N ALA A 317 12.39 -8.69 -8.87
CA ALA A 317 12.69 -8.31 -10.25
C ALA A 317 13.87 -9.09 -10.88
N PRO A 318 15.01 -9.32 -10.20
CA PRO A 318 16.10 -10.11 -10.76
C PRO A 318 15.67 -11.53 -11.09
N THR A 319 14.90 -12.18 -10.21
CA THR A 319 14.41 -13.54 -10.41
C THR A 319 13.43 -13.62 -11.58
N ILE A 320 12.55 -12.62 -11.75
CA ILE A 320 11.67 -12.53 -12.93
C ILE A 320 12.51 -12.40 -14.22
N CYS A 321 13.53 -11.54 -14.23
CA CYS A 321 14.41 -11.39 -15.38
C CYS A 321 15.24 -12.64 -15.69
N ARG A 322 15.59 -13.45 -14.68
CA ARG A 322 16.30 -14.72 -14.84
C ARG A 322 15.41 -15.87 -15.33
N ARG A 323 14.27 -16.08 -14.67
CA ARG A 323 13.36 -17.22 -14.92
C ARG A 323 12.38 -16.96 -16.07
N GLY A 324 12.16 -15.69 -16.41
CA GLY A 324 11.29 -15.24 -17.49
C GLY A 324 9.91 -14.81 -17.01
N ALA A 325 9.34 -13.83 -17.73
CA ALA A 325 8.01 -13.29 -17.48
C ALA A 325 6.89 -14.36 -17.50
N PRO A 326 6.84 -15.32 -18.44
CA PRO A 326 5.77 -16.32 -18.48
C PRO A 326 5.76 -17.24 -17.25
N TRP A 327 6.91 -17.49 -16.63
CA TRP A 327 6.96 -18.30 -15.40
C TRP A 327 6.26 -17.56 -14.25
N PHE A 328 6.56 -16.27 -14.06
CA PHE A 328 5.93 -15.48 -13.00
C PHE A 328 4.44 -15.21 -13.28
N ALA A 329 4.10 -14.87 -14.53
CA ALA A 329 2.72 -14.71 -14.99
C ALA A 329 1.91 -16.02 -14.97
N GLY A 330 2.62 -17.16 -14.90
CA GLY A 330 2.03 -18.47 -14.74
C GLY A 330 1.31 -18.64 -13.41
N PHE A 331 1.64 -17.86 -12.39
CA PHE A 331 1.02 -17.90 -11.06
C PHE A 331 -0.12 -16.89 -10.90
N GLY A 332 -1.14 -17.26 -10.13
CA GLY A 332 -2.28 -16.41 -9.80
C GLY A 332 -3.27 -16.23 -10.94
N ARG A 333 -4.31 -15.44 -10.67
CA ARG A 333 -5.33 -15.07 -11.67
C ARG A 333 -4.78 -14.02 -12.63
N LYS A 334 -5.44 -13.92 -13.79
CA LYS A 334 -5.23 -12.80 -14.72
C LYS A 334 -5.39 -11.47 -13.97
N ARG A 335 -4.48 -10.52 -14.23
CA ARG A 335 -4.29 -9.22 -13.54
C ARG A 335 -3.80 -9.30 -12.09
N ASN A 336 -3.55 -10.50 -11.59
CA ASN A 336 -3.12 -10.78 -10.22
C ASN A 336 -1.98 -11.80 -10.23
N GLU A 337 -1.01 -11.55 -11.11
CA GLU A 337 0.07 -12.49 -11.39
C GLU A 337 1.14 -12.54 -10.29
N GLY A 338 1.74 -13.72 -10.16
CA GLY A 338 2.96 -13.96 -9.40
C GLY A 338 2.77 -14.56 -8.01
N THR A 339 3.80 -14.40 -7.19
CA THR A 339 3.82 -14.79 -5.78
C THR A 339 3.74 -13.56 -4.88
N LYS A 340 3.42 -13.80 -3.61
CA LYS A 340 3.31 -12.77 -2.57
C LYS A 340 3.79 -13.30 -1.23
N LEU A 341 4.57 -12.49 -0.51
CA LEU A 341 4.80 -12.72 0.92
C LEU A 341 3.57 -12.31 1.73
N PHE A 342 2.91 -13.28 2.35
CA PHE A 342 1.80 -13.08 3.27
C PHE A 342 2.32 -13.06 4.71
N CYS A 343 1.85 -12.10 5.49
CA CYS A 343 2.16 -11.99 6.92
C CYS A 343 0.90 -12.34 7.70
N ILE A 344 0.79 -13.57 8.22
CA ILE A 344 -0.38 -13.98 8.97
C ILE A 344 -0.12 -13.78 10.46
N SER A 345 -0.98 -12.99 11.10
CA SER A 345 -0.87 -12.56 12.49
C SER A 345 -2.23 -12.59 13.18
N GLY A 346 -2.24 -12.30 14.49
CA GLY A 346 -3.46 -12.32 15.30
C GLY A 346 -3.79 -13.70 15.85
N HIS A 347 -5.08 -14.05 15.90
CA HIS A 347 -5.60 -15.23 16.60
C HIS A 347 -5.56 -16.50 15.75
N VAL A 348 -4.37 -16.88 15.31
CA VAL A 348 -4.06 -18.17 14.66
C VAL A 348 -3.16 -19.03 15.56
N ASN A 349 -3.09 -20.33 15.30
CA ASN A 349 -2.29 -21.24 16.10
C ASN A 349 -0.78 -21.02 15.91
N ASN A 350 -0.33 -20.77 14.68
CA ASN A 350 1.07 -20.53 14.34
C ASN A 350 1.21 -19.30 13.43
N PRO A 351 1.29 -18.08 13.98
CA PRO A 351 1.55 -16.87 13.19
C PRO A 351 2.86 -16.99 12.40
N CYS A 352 2.85 -16.63 11.12
CA CYS A 352 4.02 -16.81 10.26
C CYS A 352 4.05 -15.82 9.07
N VAL A 353 5.23 -15.66 8.49
CA VAL A 353 5.40 -15.06 7.16
C VAL A 353 5.64 -16.19 6.18
N VAL A 354 4.90 -16.23 5.09
CA VAL A 354 5.04 -17.26 4.06
C VAL A 354 4.87 -16.66 2.66
N GLU A 355 5.78 -17.01 1.75
CA GLU A 355 5.60 -16.70 0.34
C GLU A 355 4.63 -17.71 -0.27
N GLU A 356 3.58 -17.28 -0.96
CA GLU A 356 2.64 -18.22 -1.57
C GLU A 356 2.13 -17.67 -2.91
N GLU A 357 1.45 -18.52 -3.69
CA GLU A 357 0.85 -18.10 -4.96
C GLU A 357 -0.17 -16.99 -4.71
N MET A 358 -0.18 -15.95 -5.55
CA MET A 358 -1.30 -15.01 -5.60
C MET A 358 -2.60 -15.76 -5.90
N SER A 359 -3.73 -15.21 -5.45
CA SER A 359 -5.07 -15.81 -5.63
C SER A 359 -5.31 -17.11 -4.86
N ILE A 360 -4.43 -17.52 -3.93
CA ILE A 360 -4.73 -18.59 -2.97
C ILE A 360 -6.01 -18.25 -2.17
N PRO A 361 -6.95 -19.20 -1.94
CA PRO A 361 -8.09 -18.95 -1.07
C PRO A 361 -7.64 -18.53 0.34
N LEU A 362 -8.28 -17.50 0.92
CA LEU A 362 -7.90 -16.98 2.23
C LEU A 362 -7.99 -18.06 3.33
N LYS A 363 -9.04 -18.90 3.28
CA LYS A 363 -9.19 -20.04 4.18
C LYS A 363 -8.03 -21.02 4.08
N ASP A 364 -7.65 -21.39 2.86
CA ASP A 364 -6.55 -22.31 2.61
C ASP A 364 -5.22 -21.75 3.13
N LEU A 365 -4.98 -20.44 2.93
CA LEU A 365 -3.78 -19.78 3.45
C LEU A 365 -3.66 -19.90 4.98
N VAL A 366 -4.76 -19.64 5.71
CA VAL A 366 -4.78 -19.69 7.18
C VAL A 366 -4.71 -21.14 7.69
N GLU A 367 -5.53 -22.04 7.15
CA GLU A 367 -5.59 -23.43 7.60
C GLU A 367 -4.29 -24.20 7.32
N LYS A 368 -3.71 -24.04 6.12
CA LYS A 368 -2.52 -24.81 5.72
C LYS A 368 -1.23 -24.27 6.34
N HIS A 369 -1.01 -22.94 6.33
CA HIS A 369 0.29 -22.38 6.71
C HIS A 369 0.37 -21.97 8.18
N CYS A 370 -0.76 -21.68 8.82
CA CYS A 370 -0.81 -21.23 10.22
C CYS A 370 -1.36 -22.30 11.17
N GLY A 371 -1.78 -23.46 10.64
CA GLY A 371 -2.46 -24.51 11.40
C GLY A 371 -3.86 -24.12 11.86
N GLY A 372 -4.50 -23.18 11.16
CA GLY A 372 -5.88 -22.75 11.42
C GLY A 372 -6.02 -21.63 12.47
N VAL A 373 -7.26 -21.17 12.59
CA VAL A 373 -7.68 -20.17 13.59
C VAL A 373 -7.63 -20.80 14.99
N ARG A 374 -7.31 -19.99 16.01
CA ARG A 374 -7.34 -20.46 17.41
C ARG A 374 -8.73 -20.98 17.77
N GLY A 375 -8.83 -22.25 18.16
CA GLY A 375 -10.12 -22.91 18.43
C GLY A 375 -10.88 -23.39 17.19
N GLY A 376 -10.23 -23.41 16.02
CA GLY A 376 -10.80 -23.86 14.75
C GLY A 376 -11.48 -22.75 13.95
N TRP A 377 -11.70 -22.99 12.65
CA TRP A 377 -12.30 -22.02 11.71
C TRP A 377 -13.67 -21.49 12.16
N ASP A 378 -14.44 -22.31 12.89
CA ASP A 378 -15.74 -21.89 13.42
C ASP A 378 -15.66 -20.85 14.53
N ASN A 379 -14.49 -20.70 15.16
CA ASN A 379 -14.22 -19.66 16.13
C ASN A 379 -13.82 -18.32 15.47
N LEU A 380 -13.73 -18.25 14.13
CA LEU A 380 -13.41 -17.02 13.43
C LEU A 380 -14.52 -15.97 13.58
N LEU A 381 -14.12 -14.73 13.91
CA LEU A 381 -15.00 -13.56 13.90
C LEU A 381 -14.87 -12.81 12.57
N GLY A 382 -13.64 -12.47 12.19
CA GLY A 382 -13.34 -11.78 10.95
C GLY A 382 -11.84 -11.64 10.71
N ILE A 383 -11.47 -11.24 9.50
CA ILE A 383 -10.07 -11.10 9.07
C ILE A 383 -9.89 -9.74 8.41
N VAL A 384 -8.81 -9.04 8.73
CA VAL A 384 -8.33 -7.89 7.95
C VAL A 384 -7.29 -8.42 6.97
N PRO A 385 -7.58 -8.49 5.65
CA PRO A 385 -6.79 -9.30 4.73
C PRO A 385 -5.51 -8.63 4.22
N GLY A 386 -5.33 -7.31 4.38
CA GLY A 386 -4.28 -6.57 3.69
C GLY A 386 -3.39 -5.66 4.53
N GLY A 387 -3.53 -5.67 5.84
CA GLY A 387 -2.93 -4.72 6.78
C GLY A 387 -4.01 -3.83 7.39
N SER A 388 -3.68 -3.06 8.44
CA SER A 388 -4.71 -2.28 9.14
C SER A 388 -5.42 -1.23 8.29
N SER A 389 -4.93 -0.94 7.08
CA SER A 389 -5.50 0.05 6.18
C SER A 389 -6.79 -0.41 5.50
N VAL A 390 -7.10 -1.71 5.50
CA VAL A 390 -8.23 -2.26 4.74
C VAL A 390 -9.41 -2.67 5.62
N PRO A 391 -10.65 -2.66 5.08
CA PRO A 391 -11.83 -3.14 5.78
C PRO A 391 -11.72 -4.60 6.26
N ILE A 392 -12.21 -4.89 7.46
CA ILE A 392 -12.39 -6.24 7.98
C ILE A 392 -13.45 -7.01 7.15
N LEU A 393 -13.20 -8.29 6.90
CA LEU A 393 -14.13 -9.23 6.29
C LEU A 393 -14.74 -10.16 7.36
N PRO A 394 -16.06 -10.38 7.37
CA PRO A 394 -16.71 -11.36 8.24
C PRO A 394 -16.46 -12.80 7.74
N LYS A 395 -16.57 -13.78 8.65
CA LYS A 395 -16.29 -15.21 8.38
C LYS A 395 -16.84 -15.72 7.04
N HIS A 396 -18.12 -15.46 6.73
CA HIS A 396 -18.77 -15.99 5.51
C HIS A 396 -18.09 -15.49 4.22
N MET A 397 -17.58 -14.26 4.20
CA MET A 397 -16.84 -13.75 3.05
C MET A 397 -15.42 -14.34 3.01
N CYS A 398 -14.78 -14.53 4.17
CA CYS A 398 -13.45 -15.12 4.27
C CYS A 398 -13.35 -16.55 3.70
N GLU A 399 -14.47 -17.26 3.62
CA GLU A 399 -14.54 -18.61 3.06
C GLU A 399 -14.48 -18.63 1.53
N GLU A 400 -14.90 -17.55 0.87
CA GLU A 400 -15.03 -17.47 -0.59
C GLU A 400 -13.91 -16.66 -1.25
N VAL A 401 -13.34 -15.69 -0.54
CA VAL A 401 -12.38 -14.74 -1.12
C VAL A 401 -11.04 -15.38 -1.43
N LEU A 402 -10.46 -14.94 -2.54
CA LEU A 402 -9.09 -15.23 -2.93
C LEU A 402 -8.17 -14.09 -2.46
N MET A 403 -6.94 -14.44 -2.10
CA MET A 403 -5.90 -13.49 -1.71
C MET A 403 -5.25 -12.84 -2.92
N ASP A 404 -6.05 -12.02 -3.62
CA ASP A 404 -5.61 -11.18 -4.73
C ASP A 404 -6.27 -9.79 -4.71
N TYR A 405 -5.75 -8.87 -5.55
CA TYR A 405 -6.19 -7.47 -5.51
C TYR A 405 -7.63 -7.30 -5.98
N ASP A 406 -8.05 -8.06 -6.98
CA ASP A 406 -9.37 -7.86 -7.60
C ASP A 406 -10.47 -8.53 -6.76
N SER A 407 -10.26 -9.77 -6.29
CA SER A 407 -11.21 -10.49 -5.43
C SER A 407 -11.47 -9.75 -4.11
N LEU A 408 -10.44 -9.22 -3.46
CA LEU A 408 -10.61 -8.49 -2.21
C LEU A 408 -11.26 -7.11 -2.43
N LYS A 409 -10.98 -6.47 -3.57
CA LYS A 409 -11.67 -5.23 -3.97
C LYS A 409 -13.16 -5.48 -4.22
N ASP A 410 -13.50 -6.57 -4.90
CA ASP A 410 -14.89 -6.96 -5.16
C ASP A 410 -15.64 -7.30 -3.85
N ALA A 411 -14.92 -7.86 -2.87
CA ALA A 411 -15.38 -8.05 -1.49
C ALA A 411 -15.44 -6.74 -0.66
N GLN A 412 -15.28 -5.58 -1.30
CA GLN A 412 -15.25 -4.26 -0.67
C GLN A 412 -14.21 -4.12 0.46
N SER A 413 -13.08 -4.82 0.30
CA SER A 413 -11.86 -4.70 1.10
C SER A 413 -10.66 -4.46 0.17
N GLY A 414 -9.45 -4.84 0.58
CA GLY A 414 -8.25 -4.72 -0.25
C GLY A 414 -7.15 -5.67 0.18
N LEU A 415 -6.24 -6.01 -0.74
CA LEU A 415 -5.08 -6.87 -0.44
C LEU A 415 -3.99 -6.14 0.34
N GLY A 416 -3.92 -4.81 0.23
CA GLY A 416 -2.88 -4.00 0.86
C GLY A 416 -1.47 -4.60 0.67
N THR A 417 -0.75 -4.80 1.78
CA THR A 417 0.58 -5.40 1.81
C THR A 417 0.59 -6.93 1.94
N GLY A 418 -0.58 -7.59 1.94
CA GLY A 418 -0.71 -9.02 2.20
C GLY A 418 -0.57 -9.39 3.68
N ALA A 419 -0.77 -8.42 4.57
CA ALA A 419 -0.80 -8.61 6.02
C ALA A 419 -2.19 -9.08 6.47
N VAL A 420 -2.31 -10.35 6.84
CA VAL A 420 -3.55 -10.99 7.26
C VAL A 420 -3.63 -10.95 8.78
N ILE A 421 -4.52 -10.14 9.33
CA ILE A 421 -4.77 -10.05 10.78
C ILE A 421 -6.06 -10.81 11.09
N VAL A 422 -5.92 -11.97 11.73
CA VAL A 422 -7.03 -12.87 12.07
C VAL A 422 -7.58 -12.52 13.46
N MET A 423 -8.90 -12.39 13.57
CA MET A 423 -9.59 -12.15 14.85
C MET A 423 -10.61 -13.26 15.10
N ASP A 424 -10.48 -13.93 16.25
CA ASP A 424 -11.45 -14.92 16.74
C ASP A 424 -12.58 -14.26 17.56
N LYS A 425 -13.63 -15.03 17.87
CA LYS A 425 -14.82 -14.57 18.61
C LYS A 425 -14.57 -14.14 20.05
N SER A 426 -13.39 -14.42 20.61
CA SER A 426 -13.02 -13.94 21.94
C SER A 426 -12.64 -12.45 21.96
N THR A 427 -12.47 -11.85 20.78
CA THR A 427 -11.97 -10.49 20.61
C THR A 427 -13.09 -9.46 20.63
N ASP A 428 -12.86 -8.34 21.29
CA ASP A 428 -13.65 -7.13 21.07
C ASP A 428 -13.23 -6.45 19.76
N VAL A 429 -13.97 -6.73 18.67
CA VAL A 429 -13.70 -6.15 17.35
C VAL A 429 -13.83 -4.63 17.33
N VAL A 430 -14.73 -4.05 18.11
CA VAL A 430 -14.91 -2.59 18.19
C VAL A 430 -13.67 -1.95 18.77
N LYS A 431 -13.12 -2.55 19.84
CA LYS A 431 -11.86 -2.11 20.47
C LYS A 431 -10.64 -2.35 19.59
N ALA A 432 -10.61 -3.45 18.84
CA ALA A 432 -9.54 -3.72 17.89
C ALA A 432 -9.47 -2.64 16.79
N ILE A 433 -10.62 -2.30 16.18
CA ILE A 433 -10.68 -1.26 15.15
C ILE A 433 -10.45 0.14 15.75
N ALA A 434 -10.95 0.41 16.97
CA ALA A 434 -10.62 1.65 17.68
C ALA A 434 -9.09 1.81 17.86
N ARG A 435 -8.37 0.71 18.14
CA ARG A 435 -6.91 0.76 18.23
C ARG A 435 -6.24 1.15 16.91
N PHE A 436 -6.80 0.75 15.76
CA PHE A 436 -6.35 1.25 14.45
C PHE A 436 -6.63 2.76 14.30
N SER A 437 -7.78 3.26 14.72
CA SER A 437 -8.04 4.71 14.72
C SER A 437 -7.04 5.49 15.57
N HIS A 438 -6.67 4.96 16.75
CA HIS A 438 -5.58 5.51 17.57
C HIS A 438 -4.23 5.52 16.84
N PHE A 439 -3.90 4.42 16.16
CA PHE A 439 -2.68 4.33 15.35
C PHE A 439 -2.67 5.41 14.26
N TYR A 440 -3.72 5.52 13.45
CA TYR A 440 -3.77 6.52 12.37
C TYR A 440 -3.79 7.97 12.87
N LYS A 441 -4.40 8.23 14.03
CA LYS A 441 -4.30 9.55 14.68
C LYS A 441 -2.87 9.85 15.09
N HIS A 442 -2.16 8.88 15.67
CA HIS A 442 -0.77 9.05 16.12
C HIS A 442 0.18 9.27 14.94
N GLU A 443 0.00 8.49 13.87
CA GLU A 443 0.87 8.46 12.71
C GLU A 443 0.52 9.48 11.61
N SER A 444 -0.54 10.26 11.81
CA SER A 444 -0.86 11.35 10.89
C SER A 444 0.17 12.47 11.00
N CYS A 445 0.77 12.88 9.87
CA CYS A 445 1.70 14.03 9.86
C CYS A 445 1.01 15.39 10.14
N GLY A 446 -0.33 15.44 10.17
CA GLY A 446 -1.10 16.64 10.48
C GLY A 446 -1.12 17.71 9.38
N GLN A 447 -0.62 17.44 8.18
CA GLN A 447 -0.54 18.45 7.11
C GLN A 447 -1.92 18.90 6.60
N CYS A 448 -2.78 17.96 6.21
CA CYS A 448 -4.10 18.28 5.66
C CYS A 448 -5.19 18.22 6.73
N THR A 449 -6.02 19.27 6.81
CA THR A 449 -7.08 19.41 7.82
C THR A 449 -8.05 18.23 7.85
N PRO A 450 -8.55 17.68 6.71
CA PRO A 450 -9.46 16.55 6.75
C PRO A 450 -8.86 15.32 7.46
N CYS A 451 -7.57 15.05 7.28
CA CYS A 451 -6.90 13.96 7.98
C CYS A 451 -6.57 14.34 9.44
N ARG A 452 -5.93 15.50 9.66
CA ARG A 452 -5.45 15.93 10.99
C ARG A 452 -6.58 15.97 12.02
N GLU A 453 -7.65 16.68 11.69
CA GLU A 453 -8.80 16.83 12.58
C GLU A 453 -9.72 15.61 12.50
N GLY A 454 -9.93 15.09 11.28
CA GLY A 454 -10.83 13.96 11.06
C GLY A 454 -10.37 12.69 11.78
N THR A 455 -9.08 12.33 11.74
CA THR A 455 -8.57 11.15 12.46
C THR A 455 -8.67 11.29 13.98
N THR A 456 -8.46 12.50 14.51
CA THR A 456 -8.68 12.80 15.93
C THR A 456 -10.16 12.62 16.29
N TRP A 457 -11.06 13.09 15.43
CA TRP A 457 -12.50 12.91 15.63
C TRP A 457 -12.91 11.44 15.53
N LEU A 458 -12.41 10.69 14.54
CA LEU A 458 -12.64 9.24 14.39
C LEU A 458 -12.22 8.50 15.67
N MET A 459 -11.02 8.76 16.18
CA MET A 459 -10.52 8.17 17.41
C MET A 459 -11.44 8.46 18.60
N ASN A 460 -11.82 9.72 18.82
CA ASN A 460 -12.70 10.11 19.91
C ASN A 460 -14.10 9.48 19.81
N MET A 461 -14.65 9.32 18.60
CA MET A 461 -15.93 8.63 18.38
C MET A 461 -15.81 7.14 18.64
N MET A 462 -14.75 6.51 18.16
CA MET A 462 -14.49 5.10 18.39
C MET A 462 -14.28 4.79 19.87
N ASP A 463 -13.60 5.65 20.63
CA ASP A 463 -13.46 5.48 22.10
C ASP A 463 -14.82 5.48 22.80
N ARG A 464 -15.74 6.36 22.40
CA ARG A 464 -17.11 6.36 22.91
C ARG A 464 -17.87 5.08 22.55
N PHE A 465 -17.69 4.57 21.33
CA PHE A 465 -18.30 3.31 20.92
C PHE A 465 -17.71 2.10 21.63
N VAL A 466 -16.42 2.12 21.98
CA VAL A 466 -15.81 1.09 22.82
C VAL A 466 -16.43 1.08 24.21
N GLU A 467 -16.67 2.25 24.81
CA GLU A 467 -17.33 2.39 26.12
C GLU A 467 -18.84 2.12 26.08
N GLY A 468 -19.47 2.16 24.90
CA GLY A 468 -20.93 2.12 24.76
C GLY A 468 -21.63 3.47 24.99
N ARG A 469 -20.86 4.55 25.20
CA ARG A 469 -21.34 5.93 25.40
C ARG A 469 -21.67 6.66 24.10
N GLY A 470 -21.77 5.96 22.98
CA GLY A 470 -22.22 6.57 21.73
C GLY A 470 -23.74 6.68 21.66
N HIS A 471 -24.26 7.65 20.92
CA HIS A 471 -25.66 7.63 20.50
C HIS A 471 -25.79 6.87 19.16
N GLN A 472 -26.87 6.13 18.92
CA GLN A 472 -27.07 5.39 17.64
C GLN A 472 -26.89 6.25 16.37
N ARG A 473 -27.44 7.47 16.33
CA ARG A 473 -27.24 8.42 15.21
C ARG A 473 -25.76 8.79 14.98
N GLU A 474 -24.90 8.71 16.00
CA GLU A 474 -23.47 8.93 15.82
C GLU A 474 -22.82 7.87 14.93
N ILE A 475 -23.42 6.68 14.77
CA ILE A 475 -22.89 5.65 13.85
C ILE A 475 -22.96 6.19 12.42
N ASP A 476 -24.09 6.76 12.02
CA ASP A 476 -24.28 7.31 10.68
C ASP A 476 -23.49 8.62 10.50
N MET A 477 -23.35 9.43 11.56
CA MET A 477 -22.46 10.60 11.55
C MET A 477 -20.98 10.19 11.38
N LEU A 478 -20.55 9.11 12.03
CA LEU A 478 -19.18 8.58 11.89
C LEU A 478 -18.95 8.13 10.46
N LEU A 479 -19.92 7.43 9.85
CA LEU A 479 -19.86 7.03 8.44
C LEU A 479 -19.79 8.25 7.51
N GLU A 480 -20.56 9.30 7.76
CA GLU A 480 -20.46 10.54 6.99
C GLU A 480 -19.07 11.17 7.13
N LEU A 481 -18.54 11.26 8.35
CA LEU A 481 -17.21 11.77 8.62
C LEU A 481 -16.14 10.98 7.86
N THR A 482 -16.21 9.65 7.85
CA THR A 482 -15.24 8.83 7.08
C THR A 482 -15.24 9.18 5.60
N LYS A 483 -16.41 9.46 5.00
CA LYS A 483 -16.54 9.88 3.59
C LYS A 483 -16.08 11.32 3.35
N GLN A 484 -16.06 12.17 4.37
CA GLN A 484 -15.51 13.52 4.28
C GLN A 484 -13.98 13.52 4.35
N ILE A 485 -13.39 12.52 5.01
CA ILE A 485 -11.93 12.31 5.04
C ILE A 485 -11.47 11.66 3.73
N GLU A 486 -12.16 10.59 3.32
CA GLU A 486 -11.83 9.80 2.14
C GLU A 486 -11.82 10.67 0.87
N GLY A 487 -10.77 10.53 0.06
CA GLY A 487 -10.63 11.23 -1.23
C GLY A 487 -10.46 12.75 -1.15
N ARG A 488 -10.42 13.34 0.05
CA ARG A 488 -10.20 14.80 0.27
C ARG A 488 -8.90 15.11 1.00
N THR A 489 -8.05 14.10 1.17
CA THR A 489 -6.74 14.21 1.83
C THR A 489 -5.61 14.23 0.80
N ILE A 490 -4.43 14.74 1.19
CA ILE A 490 -3.28 14.85 0.28
C ILE A 490 -2.74 13.47 -0.10
N CYS A 491 -2.81 12.51 0.83
CA CYS A 491 -2.31 11.16 0.66
C CYS A 491 -3.33 10.12 1.16
N ALA A 492 -3.10 8.86 0.80
CA ALA A 492 -4.00 7.75 1.12
C ALA A 492 -4.05 7.37 2.62
N LEU A 493 -3.30 8.02 3.51
CA LEU A 493 -3.45 7.80 4.97
C LEU A 493 -4.86 8.15 5.44
N GLY A 494 -5.49 9.17 4.85
CA GLY A 494 -6.88 9.51 5.16
C GLY A 494 -7.84 8.37 4.84
N ASP A 495 -7.67 7.74 3.68
CA ASP A 495 -8.47 6.58 3.26
C ASP A 495 -8.18 5.38 4.19
N ALA A 496 -6.91 5.12 4.49
CA ALA A 496 -6.48 4.05 5.40
C ALA A 496 -7.02 4.22 6.84
N ALA A 497 -7.27 5.46 7.29
CA ALA A 497 -7.89 5.73 8.58
C ALA A 497 -9.41 5.57 8.56
N ALA A 498 -10.05 5.86 7.42
CA ALA A 498 -11.49 5.80 7.23
C ALA A 498 -12.00 4.38 6.99
N TRP A 499 -11.32 3.60 6.15
CA TRP A 499 -11.77 2.29 5.69
C TRP A 499 -11.97 1.22 6.79
N PRO A 500 -11.12 1.11 7.83
CA PRO A 500 -11.34 0.14 8.90
C PRO A 500 -12.63 0.42 9.68
N VAL A 501 -12.93 1.70 9.92
CA VAL A 501 -14.18 2.14 10.56
C VAL A 501 -15.38 1.87 9.66
N GLN A 502 -15.27 2.16 8.36
CA GLN A 502 -16.32 1.83 7.39
C GLN A 502 -16.59 0.31 7.33
N GLY A 503 -15.54 -0.52 7.34
CA GLY A 503 -15.64 -1.97 7.38
C GLY A 503 -16.33 -2.48 8.64
N LEU A 504 -15.94 -1.96 9.81
CA LEU A 504 -16.58 -2.26 11.08
C LEU A 504 -18.08 -1.96 11.03
N MET A 505 -18.47 -0.77 10.58
CA MET A 505 -19.89 -0.39 10.54
C MET A 505 -20.67 -1.11 9.44
N ARG A 506 -20.01 -1.62 8.40
CA ARG A 506 -20.68 -2.42 7.36
C ARG A 506 -21.02 -3.83 7.85
N HIS A 507 -20.12 -4.46 8.60
CA HIS A 507 -20.23 -5.88 8.93
C HIS A 507 -20.59 -6.15 10.39
N PHE A 508 -20.25 -5.23 11.30
CA PHE A 508 -20.38 -5.37 12.76
C PHE A 508 -21.16 -4.22 13.40
N ARG A 509 -21.95 -3.45 12.63
CA ARG A 509 -22.88 -2.45 13.18
C ARG A 509 -23.81 -3.01 14.27
N PRO A 510 -24.40 -4.22 14.13
CA PRO A 510 -25.22 -4.79 15.19
C PRO A 510 -24.49 -4.96 16.53
N GLU A 511 -23.18 -5.24 16.51
CA GLU A 511 -22.37 -5.36 17.72
C GLU A 511 -22.17 -3.99 18.41
N VAL A 512 -21.96 -2.94 17.60
CA VAL A 512 -21.87 -1.55 18.09
C VAL A 512 -23.21 -1.08 18.67
N GLU A 513 -24.32 -1.31 17.96
CA GLU A 513 -25.67 -0.95 18.41
C GLU A 513 -26.05 -1.68 19.70
N LYS A 514 -25.76 -3.00 19.78
CA LYS A 514 -25.98 -3.79 21.00
C LYS A 514 -25.21 -3.22 22.19
N ARG A 515 -23.96 -2.81 21.98
CA ARG A 515 -23.14 -2.22 23.05
C ARG A 515 -23.70 -0.89 23.55
N ILE A 516 -24.12 -0.02 22.63
CA ILE A 516 -24.78 1.25 22.95
C ILE A 516 -26.07 1.01 23.74
N ALA A 517 -26.91 0.09 23.28
CA ALA A 517 -28.18 -0.24 23.93
C ALA A 517 -27.97 -0.80 25.35
N ALA A 518 -26.99 -1.70 25.53
CA ALA A 518 -26.67 -2.27 26.84
C ALA A 518 -26.20 -1.19 27.83
N PHE A 519 -25.30 -0.30 27.41
CA PHE A 519 -24.82 0.80 28.25
C PHE A 519 -25.96 1.75 28.67
N ARG A 520 -26.83 2.10 27.71
CA ARG A 520 -27.99 2.98 27.95
C ARG A 520 -29.03 2.34 28.88
N ALA A 521 -29.26 1.04 28.77
CA ALA A 521 -30.18 0.33 29.66
C ALA A 521 -29.73 0.38 31.12
N GLU A 522 -28.41 0.39 31.36
CA GLU A 522 -27.83 0.45 32.70
C GLU A 522 -27.70 1.89 33.23
N HIS A 523 -27.30 2.85 32.40
CA HIS A 523 -26.91 4.20 32.84
C HIS A 523 -27.91 5.31 32.48
N GLY A 524 -28.93 5.00 31.69
CA GLY A 524 -29.90 5.97 31.18
C GLY A 524 -29.45 6.69 29.90
N PRO A 525 -30.19 7.73 29.46
CA PRO A 525 -29.96 8.40 28.18
C PRO A 525 -28.58 9.06 28.06
N VAL A 526 -27.98 8.93 26.87
CA VAL A 526 -26.68 9.50 26.52
C VAL A 526 -26.87 10.60 25.48
N LEU A 527 -26.29 11.77 25.72
CA LEU A 527 -26.26 12.91 24.81
C LEU A 527 -25.19 12.73 23.72
N PHE A 528 -25.32 13.47 22.62
CA PHE A 528 -24.25 13.54 21.63
C PHE A 528 -22.93 13.99 22.25
N GLY A 529 -21.84 13.34 21.87
CA GLY A 529 -20.53 13.51 22.48
C GLY A 529 -20.31 12.65 23.74
N GLY A 530 -21.27 11.79 24.10
CA GLY A 530 -21.12 10.72 25.09
C GLY A 530 -21.27 11.09 26.55
N ARG A 531 -21.82 12.26 26.85
CA ARG A 531 -22.17 12.64 28.23
C ARG A 531 -23.52 12.02 28.61
N LEU A 532 -23.65 11.55 29.84
CA LEU A 532 -24.95 11.10 30.34
C LEU A 532 -25.85 12.31 30.57
N GLN A 533 -27.15 12.16 30.30
CA GLN A 533 -28.13 13.21 30.62
C GLN A 533 -28.19 13.48 32.13
N SER A 534 -27.92 12.49 32.97
CA SER A 534 -27.82 12.66 34.43
C SER A 534 -26.62 13.50 34.88
N GLN A 535 -25.61 13.69 34.01
CA GLN A 535 -24.42 14.50 34.30
C GLN A 535 -24.56 15.96 33.87
N THR A 536 -25.65 16.33 33.19
CA THR A 536 -25.88 17.74 32.84
C THR A 536 -26.44 18.50 34.03
N ASP A 537 -25.92 19.70 34.25
CA ASP A 537 -26.44 20.61 35.26
C ASP A 537 -27.89 20.97 34.94
N PRO A 538 -28.88 20.62 35.78
CA PRO A 538 -30.29 20.87 35.52
C PRO A 538 -30.62 22.37 35.52
N THR A 539 -29.73 23.23 36.00
CA THR A 539 -29.88 24.69 35.98
C THR A 539 -29.46 25.31 34.64
N LEU A 540 -28.74 24.56 33.79
CA LEU A 540 -28.31 25.01 32.48
C LEU A 540 -29.24 24.49 31.39
N ALA A 541 -29.60 25.37 30.45
CA ALA A 541 -30.33 24.95 29.25
C ALA A 541 -29.45 24.00 28.43
N VAL A 542 -29.92 22.76 28.23
CA VAL A 542 -29.29 21.79 27.34
C VAL A 542 -29.80 22.07 25.93
N PRO A 543 -28.96 22.51 24.98
CA PRO A 543 -29.45 22.81 23.65
C PRO A 543 -29.89 21.53 22.92
N ASP A 544 -30.98 21.64 22.14
CA ASP A 544 -31.60 20.48 21.47
C ASP A 544 -30.65 19.74 20.51
N ASN A 545 -29.62 20.43 20.02
CA ASN A 545 -28.58 19.86 19.18
C ASN A 545 -27.66 18.87 19.91
N LEU A 546 -27.76 18.72 21.25
CA LEU A 546 -27.10 17.66 22.01
C LEU A 546 -27.93 16.37 22.08
N GLY A 547 -29.12 16.36 21.48
CA GLY A 547 -29.89 15.15 21.24
C GLY A 547 -30.59 14.55 22.46
N GLY A 548 -30.61 15.23 23.61
CA GLY A 548 -31.25 14.70 24.83
C GLY A 548 -32.74 14.42 24.70
N ASN A 549 -33.42 15.09 23.76
CA ASN A 549 -34.84 14.92 23.48
C ASN A 549 -35.10 14.08 22.21
N LEU A 550 -34.06 13.60 21.53
CA LEU A 550 -34.23 12.86 20.28
C LEU A 550 -34.64 11.41 20.57
N PRO A 551 -35.72 10.91 19.94
CA PRO A 551 -36.05 9.50 20.02
C PRO A 551 -34.97 8.67 19.31
N GLU A 552 -34.66 7.51 19.87
CA GLU A 552 -33.76 6.56 19.24
C GLU A 552 -34.37 6.02 17.95
N VAL A 553 -33.52 5.80 16.95
CA VAL A 553 -33.95 5.26 15.66
C VAL A 553 -34.02 3.75 15.83
N GLY A 554 -35.21 3.21 16.12
CA GLY A 554 -35.45 1.76 16.20
C GLY A 554 -35.84 1.20 17.57
N GLY A 555 -36.04 2.05 18.60
CA GLY A 555 -36.78 1.63 19.80
C GLY A 555 -38.27 1.45 19.47
N PRO A 556 -38.99 0.53 20.13
CA PRO A 556 -40.43 0.43 19.96
C PRO A 556 -41.01 1.82 20.23
N THR A 557 -41.75 2.35 19.26
CA THR A 557 -42.54 3.56 19.46
C THR A 557 -43.37 3.33 20.71
N ALA A 558 -43.02 4.01 21.81
CA ALA A 558 -43.87 4.05 22.97
C ALA A 558 -45.20 4.63 22.47
N GLY A 559 -46.20 3.76 22.32
CA GLY A 559 -47.53 4.13 21.88
C GLY A 559 -48.03 5.25 22.79
N LYS A 560 -48.38 6.37 22.16
CA LYS A 560 -49.37 7.28 22.72
C LYS A 560 -50.72 6.90 22.18
#